data_AF-A0A9D7LLG4-F1
#
_entry.id   AF-A0A9D7LLG4-F1
#
_cell.length_a   1.000
_cell.length_b   1.000
_cell.length_c   1.000
_cell.angle_alpha   90.00
_cell.angle_beta   90.00
_cell.angle_gamma   90.00
#
_symmetry.space_group_name_H-M   'P 1'
#
loop_
_entity.id
_entity.type
_entity.pdbx_description
1 polymer ?
#
loop_
_entity_poly.entity_id
_entity_poly.type
_entity_poly.pdbx_seq_one_letter_code
_entity_poly.pdbx_strand_id
1 'polypeptide(L)'
;MPTEYQVDTRAARATGASLARLAEPARAAAAEVGSIRLGRGSLVSVAGELAAFTSVWADDLRAVGASFDYLGTAVASASTAYEATDAQATATYSRRSGKRTAI
;
A
#
# COMPACT_ATOMS: atom_id res chain seq x y z
N MET A 1 30.15 10.11 -7.69
CA MET A 1 30.01 9.60 -6.32
C MET A 1 28.59 9.09 -6.17
N PRO A 2 28.34 7.93 -5.56
CA PRO A 2 27.00 7.58 -5.13
C PRO A 2 26.56 8.67 -4.14
N THR A 3 25.47 9.36 -4.44
CA THR A 3 24.82 10.25 -3.50
C THR A 3 24.17 9.36 -2.43
N GLU A 4 24.78 9.31 -1.24
CA GLU A 4 24.15 8.72 -0.06
C GLU A 4 22.93 9.57 0.30
N TYR A 5 21.76 9.16 -0.18
CA TYR A 5 20.50 9.70 0.30
C TYR A 5 20.15 8.99 1.60
N GLN A 6 20.20 9.73 2.71
CA GLN A 6 19.72 9.26 3.99
C GLN A 6 18.20 9.03 3.89
N VAL A 7 17.78 7.77 4.02
CA VAL A 7 16.35 7.43 3.97
C VAL A 7 15.75 7.62 5.36
N ASP A 8 14.71 8.45 5.47
CA ASP A 8 13.91 8.54 6.69
C ASP A 8 12.95 7.35 6.77
N THR A 9 13.41 6.28 7.43
CA THR A 9 12.66 5.02 7.56
C THR A 9 11.40 5.17 8.42
N ARG A 10 11.39 6.13 9.35
CA ARG A 10 10.21 6.48 10.16
C ARG A 10 9.15 7.14 9.30
N ALA A 11 9.52 8.13 8.50
CA ALA A 11 8.61 8.79 7.57
C ALA A 11 8.08 7.81 6.53
N ALA A 12 8.92 6.94 6.00
CA ALA A 12 8.51 5.89 5.06
C ALA A 12 7.49 4.92 5.70
N ARG A 13 7.74 4.42 6.91
CA ARG A 13 6.80 3.56 7.65
C ARG A 13 5.45 4.26 7.90
N ALA A 14 5.47 5.52 8.33
CA ALA A 14 4.27 6.32 8.55
C ALA A 14 3.48 6.56 7.24
N THR A 15 4.20 6.77 6.13
CA THR A 15 3.62 6.93 4.81
C THR A 15 2.97 5.63 4.34
N GLY A 16 3.66 4.49 4.46
CA GLY A 16 3.11 3.17 4.14
C GLY A 16 1.83 2.86 4.91
N ALA A 17 1.81 3.13 6.22
CA ALA A 17 0.59 2.99 7.04
C ALA A 17 -0.54 3.95 6.62
N SER A 18 -0.21 5.15 6.14
CA SER A 18 -1.20 6.11 5.66
C SER A 18 -1.79 5.69 4.31
N LEU A 19 -0.97 5.14 3.42
CA LEU A 19 -1.42 4.59 2.14
C LEU A 19 -2.32 3.36 2.32
N ALA A 20 -1.93 2.42 3.19
CA ALA A 20 -2.76 1.25 3.47
C ALA A 20 -4.15 1.62 4.03
N ARG A 21 -4.24 2.71 4.81
CA ARG A 21 -5.54 3.22 5.31
C ARG A 21 -6.49 3.71 4.21
N LEU A 22 -5.99 4.04 3.02
CA LEU A 22 -6.82 4.43 1.86
C LEU A 22 -7.56 3.24 1.24
N ALA A 23 -7.18 2.00 1.57
CA ALA A 23 -7.88 0.83 1.08
C ALA A 23 -9.31 0.70 1.65
N GLU A 24 -9.50 1.13 2.90
CA GLU A 24 -10.79 0.99 3.59
C GLU A 24 -11.91 1.82 2.94
N PRO A 25 -11.72 3.13 2.64
CA PRO A 25 -12.71 3.90 1.88
C PRO A 25 -13.07 3.28 0.52
N ALA A 26 -12.10 2.70 -0.19
CA ALA A 26 -12.35 2.06 -1.48
C ALA A 26 -13.21 0.79 -1.34
N ARG A 27 -12.95 -0.02 -0.31
CA ARG A 27 -13.77 -1.21 0.00
C ARG A 27 -15.18 -0.83 0.46
N ALA A 28 -15.31 0.22 1.28
CA ALA A 28 -16.60 0.74 1.71
C ALA A 28 -17.43 1.22 0.51
N ALA A 29 -16.82 2.01 -0.38
CA ALA A 29 -17.48 2.44 -1.62
C ALA A 29 -17.88 1.25 -2.52
N ALA A 30 -17.04 0.21 -2.62
CA ALA A 30 -17.38 -1.00 -3.37
C ALA A 30 -18.61 -1.73 -2.79
N ALA A 31 -18.72 -1.77 -1.46
CA ALA A 31 -19.87 -2.36 -0.78
C ALA A 31 -21.14 -1.53 -1.00
N GLU A 32 -21.05 -0.20 -0.89
CA GLU A 32 -22.16 0.70 -1.16
C GLU A 32 -22.67 0.56 -2.59
N VAL A 33 -21.78 0.63 -3.59
CA VAL A 33 -22.13 0.47 -5.01
C VAL A 33 -22.74 -0.90 -5.29
N GLY A 34 -22.15 -1.97 -4.75
CA GLY A 34 -22.67 -3.33 -4.92
C GLY A 34 -24.02 -3.58 -4.22
N SER A 35 -24.42 -2.71 -3.30
CA SER A 35 -25.69 -2.80 -2.57
C SER A 35 -26.85 -2.06 -3.26
N ILE A 36 -26.59 -1.29 -4.32
CA ILE A 36 -27.61 -0.53 -5.03
C ILE A 36 -28.63 -1.50 -5.64
N ARG A 37 -29.91 -1.28 -5.33
CA ARG A 37 -31.05 -2.06 -5.86
C ARG A 37 -32.05 -1.12 -6.51
N LEU A 38 -32.70 -1.59 -7.56
CA LEU A 38 -33.87 -0.92 -8.11
C LEU A 38 -35.11 -1.18 -7.26
N GLY A 39 -36.02 -0.21 -7.25
CA GLY A 39 -37.35 -0.35 -6.68
C GLY A 39 -38.20 -1.36 -7.47
N ARG A 40 -39.29 -1.83 -6.86
CA ARG A 40 -40.24 -2.70 -7.56
C ARG A 40 -40.87 -1.94 -8.73
N GLY A 41 -40.88 -2.55 -9.92
CA GLY A 41 -41.49 -1.98 -11.13
C GLY A 41 -40.52 -1.48 -12.21
N SER A 42 -39.20 -1.58 -11.99
CA SER A 42 -38.24 -1.27 -13.05
C SER A 42 -38.28 -2.26 -14.21
N LEU A 43 -38.10 -1.73 -15.43
CA LEU A 43 -37.99 -2.55 -16.65
C LEU A 43 -36.77 -3.49 -16.56
N VAL A 44 -36.89 -4.69 -17.12
CA VAL A 44 -35.84 -5.73 -17.07
C VAL A 44 -34.52 -5.26 -17.67
N SER A 45 -34.56 -4.46 -18.74
CA SER A 45 -33.35 -3.87 -19.35
C SER A 45 -32.61 -2.94 -18.39
N VAL A 46 -33.33 -2.07 -17.68
CA VAL A 46 -32.77 -1.14 -16.69
C VAL A 46 -32.16 -1.90 -15.51
N ALA A 47 -32.79 -3.00 -15.09
CA ALA A 47 -32.25 -3.87 -14.05
C ALA A 47 -30.95 -4.56 -14.48
N GLY A 48 -30.87 -5.03 -15.72
CA GLY A 48 -29.66 -5.61 -16.29
C GLY A 48 -28.51 -4.62 -16.40
N GLU A 49 -28.77 -3.41 -16.91
CA GLU A 49 -27.78 -2.34 -17.03
C GLU A 49 -27.24 -1.90 -15.67
N LEU A 50 -28.11 -1.71 -14.67
CA LEU A 50 -27.66 -1.37 -13.32
C LEU A 50 -26.83 -2.49 -12.70
N ALA A 51 -27.22 -3.76 -12.89
CA ALA A 51 -26.45 -4.89 -12.37
C ALA A 51 -25.04 -4.94 -12.98
N ALA A 52 -24.91 -4.71 -14.29
CA ALA A 52 -23.62 -4.63 -14.96
C ALA A 52 -22.79 -3.46 -14.45
N PHE A 53 -23.39 -2.27 -14.36
CA PHE A 53 -22.73 -1.06 -13.84
C PHE A 53 -22.20 -1.26 -12.42
N THR A 54 -23.07 -1.69 -11.50
CA THR A 54 -22.71 -1.88 -10.07
C THR A 54 -21.65 -2.96 -9.89
N SER A 55 -21.67 -4.02 -10.70
CA SER A 55 -20.64 -5.06 -10.69
C SER A 55 -19.27 -4.51 -11.07
N VAL A 56 -19.16 -3.83 -12.23
CA VAL A 56 -17.89 -3.29 -12.73
C VAL A 56 -17.29 -2.31 -11.75
N TRP A 57 -18.10 -1.34 -11.28
CA TRP A 57 -17.60 -0.33 -10.35
C TRP A 57 -17.24 -0.89 -8.98
N ALA A 58 -17.99 -1.88 -8.48
CA ALA A 58 -17.61 -2.54 -7.22
C ALA A 58 -16.29 -3.31 -7.37
N ASP A 59 -16.05 -3.96 -8.51
CA ASP A 59 -14.78 -4.67 -8.77
C ASP A 59 -13.60 -3.71 -8.91
N ASP A 60 -13.77 -2.61 -9.65
CA ASP A 60 -12.73 -1.59 -9.81
C ASP A 60 -12.38 -0.95 -8.47
N LEU A 61 -13.37 -0.63 -7.62
CA LEU A 61 -13.13 -0.08 -6.29
C LEU A 61 -12.41 -1.07 -5.37
N ARG A 62 -12.71 -2.37 -5.47
CA ARG A 62 -11.94 -3.41 -4.76
C ARG A 62 -10.48 -3.46 -5.24
N ALA A 63 -10.25 -3.36 -6.55
CA ALA A 63 -8.92 -3.35 -7.13
C ALA A 63 -8.09 -2.12 -6.70
N VAL A 64 -8.73 -0.94 -6.65
CA VAL A 64 -8.12 0.28 -6.11
C VAL A 64 -7.76 0.10 -4.64
N GLY A 65 -8.67 -0.47 -3.83
CA GLY A 65 -8.39 -0.77 -2.42
C GLY A 65 -7.20 -1.70 -2.25
N ALA A 66 -7.16 -2.81 -3.00
CA ALA A 66 -6.04 -3.75 -2.98
C ALA A 66 -4.71 -3.10 -3.41
N SER A 67 -4.75 -2.15 -4.36
CA SER A 67 -3.57 -1.41 -4.79
C SER A 67 -3.01 -0.51 -3.68
N PHE A 68 -3.88 0.15 -2.91
CA PHE A 68 -3.46 0.95 -1.76
C PHE A 68 -2.86 0.10 -0.63
N ASP A 69 -3.46 -1.05 -0.34
CA ASP A 69 -2.90 -2.00 0.63
C ASP A 69 -1.51 -2.49 0.22
N TYR A 70 -1.38 -2.91 -1.04
CA TYR A 70 -0.13 -3.41 -1.59
C TYR A 70 0.95 -2.34 -1.53
N LEU A 71 0.65 -1.13 -2.02
CA LEU A 71 1.59 -0.02 -2.02
C LEU A 71 2.00 0.36 -0.58
N GLY A 72 1.04 0.44 0.34
CA GLY A 72 1.33 0.73 1.76
C GLY A 72 2.26 -0.32 2.38
N THR A 73 2.01 -1.59 2.11
CA THR A 73 2.84 -2.73 2.56
C THR A 73 4.23 -2.68 1.95
N ALA A 74 4.34 -2.40 0.65
CA ALA A 74 5.62 -2.30 -0.05
C ALA A 74 6.49 -1.18 0.51
N VAL A 75 5.91 0.01 0.74
CA VAL A 75 6.62 1.15 1.33
C VAL A 75 7.08 0.85 2.76
N ALA A 76 6.23 0.23 3.58
CA ALA A 76 6.61 -0.19 4.93
C ALA A 76 7.69 -1.28 4.93
N SER A 77 7.65 -2.20 3.98
CA SER A 77 8.68 -3.25 3.83
C SER A 77 10.02 -2.67 3.38
N ALA A 78 10.00 -1.68 2.49
CA ALA A 78 11.19 -0.97 2.06
C ALA A 78 11.89 -0.28 3.23
N SER A 79 11.15 0.34 4.16
CA SER A 79 11.75 0.98 5.34
C SER A 79 12.48 -0.02 6.24
N THR A 80 11.90 -1.21 6.46
CA THR A 80 12.59 -2.30 7.17
C THR A 80 13.84 -2.78 6.43
N ALA A 81 13.81 -2.85 5.09
CA ALA A 81 14.97 -3.25 4.30
C ALA A 81 16.11 -2.21 4.40
N TYR A 82 15.78 -0.91 4.40
CA TYR A 82 16.76 0.15 4.62
C TYR A 82 17.38 0.08 6.03
N GLU A 83 16.57 -0.07 7.09
CA GLU A 83 17.07 -0.22 8.47
C GLU A 83 18.02 -1.42 8.60
N ALA A 84 17.68 -2.56 7.98
CA ALA A 84 18.53 -3.75 7.98
C ALA A 84 19.86 -3.53 7.25
N THR A 85 19.83 -2.81 6.12
CA THR A 85 21.02 -2.49 5.32
C THR A 85 21.96 -1.57 6.09
N ASP A 86 21.43 -0.52 6.73
CA ASP A 86 22.21 0.42 7.55
C ASP A 86 22.84 -0.26 8.77
N ALA A 87 22.10 -1.16 9.43
CA ALA A 87 22.63 -1.95 10.54
C ALA A 87 23.77 -2.88 10.10
N GLN A 88 23.64 -3.54 8.94
CA GLN A 88 24.68 -4.39 8.38
C GLN A 88 25.93 -3.60 7.96
N ALA A 89 25.74 -2.43 7.35
CA ALA A 89 26.83 -1.53 6.99
C ALA A 89 27.59 -1.10 8.25
N THR A 90 26.87 -0.64 9.28
CA THR A 90 27.45 -0.23 10.58
C THR A 90 28.26 -1.35 11.21
N ALA A 91 27.69 -2.56 11.31
CA ALA A 91 28.39 -3.71 11.88
C ALA A 91 29.64 -4.12 11.08
N THR A 92 29.64 -3.92 9.77
CA THR A 92 30.79 -4.20 8.90
C THR A 92 31.88 -3.15 9.07
N TYR A 93 31.53 -1.87 9.13
CA TYR A 93 32.47 -0.78 9.40
C TYR A 93 33.10 -0.88 10.79
N SER A 94 32.32 -1.15 11.84
CA SER A 94 32.85 -1.32 13.22
C SER A 94 33.86 -2.46 13.31
N ARG A 95 33.58 -3.61 12.68
CA ARG A 95 34.51 -4.75 12.62
C ARG A 95 35.81 -4.41 11.87
N ARG A 96 35.73 -3.62 10.79
CA ARG A 96 36.89 -3.23 9.99
C ARG A 96 37.74 -2.16 10.66
N SER A 97 37.12 -1.23 11.39
CA SER A 97 37.79 -0.20 12.17
C SER A 97 38.54 -0.79 13.36
N GLY A 98 37.91 -1.68 14.14
CA GLY A 98 38.57 -2.36 15.27
C GLY A 98 39.78 -3.24 14.86
N LYS A 99 39.83 -3.72 13.62
CA LYS A 99 41.01 -4.41 13.06
C LYS A 99 42.15 -3.47 12.67
N ARG A 100 41.88 -2.18 12.39
CA ARG A 100 42.91 -1.20 11.98
C ARG A 100 43.63 -0.55 13.17
N THR A 101 43.04 -0.57 14.36
CA THR A 101 43.63 0.01 15.59
C THR A 101 44.48 -0.97 16.40
N ALA A 102 44.58 -2.22 15.97
CA ALA A 102 45.32 -3.28 16.69
C ALA A 102 46.76 -3.50 16.16
N ILE A 103 47.43 -2.45 15.65
CA ILE A 103 48.82 -2.49 15.19
C ILE A 103 49.64 -1.52 16.04
#